data_AF-A0A2M8DQ40-F1
#
_entry.id   AF-A0A2M8DQ40-F1
#
_cell.length_a   1.000
_cell.length_b   1.000
_cell.length_c   1.000
_cell.angle_alpha   90.00
_cell.angle_beta   90.00
_cell.angle_gamma   90.00
#
_symmetry.space_group_name_H-M   'P 1'
#
loop_
_entity.id
_entity.type
_entity.pdbx_description
1 polymer ?
#
loop_
_entity_poly.entity_id
_entity_poly.type
_entity_poly.pdbx_seq_one_letter_code
_entity_poly.pdbx_strand_id
1 'polypeptide(L)'
;MDNQHLGKIYLQVESHGEAWYVNPVDGKRIYLMDGATAYSLMRDLGLGITDDDLNKIPIGLEDRFVELDSDSDGLSDRLEEALKSDPNNADTDGDGFLDGIEVKNGYNPLGSGRQLINNSLSNKLSGKILLQVESKGEAWYINPADGKRYYMSGGDSAYQIMRYLGVGITNNDLAKIQIVEVIGENNQIVGVIENVLTQDELAIVNLFDSYMAANKEGDLDAMLGLTYYGQVGDLYLNMIYDNDQEKVLELKVTLRNMKKDIVSGIEYEIDEIEIEDN
;
A
#
# COMPACT_ATOMS: atom_id res chain seq x y z
N MET A 1 21.01 -8.50 -8.30
CA MET A 1 20.46 -7.64 -7.23
C MET A 1 20.75 -8.30 -5.90
N ASP A 2 20.99 -7.51 -4.87
CA ASP A 2 21.13 -8.04 -3.51
C ASP A 2 19.75 -8.46 -3.00
N ASN A 3 19.58 -9.75 -2.68
CA ASN A 3 18.30 -10.32 -2.23
C ASN A 3 17.84 -9.74 -0.89
N GLN A 4 18.69 -8.97 -0.20
CA GLN A 4 18.39 -8.41 1.12
C GLN A 4 17.20 -7.44 1.14
N HIS A 5 16.78 -6.89 0.00
CA HIS A 5 15.69 -5.91 -0.09
C HIS A 5 14.34 -6.54 -0.43
N LEU A 6 14.33 -7.75 -0.98
CA LEU A 6 13.14 -8.34 -1.59
C LEU A 6 12.02 -8.55 -0.56
N GLY A 7 10.84 -8.09 -0.93
CA GLY A 7 9.62 -8.22 -0.15
C GLY A 7 9.59 -7.38 1.13
N LYS A 8 10.56 -6.49 1.35
CA LYS A 8 10.56 -5.58 2.49
C LYS A 8 9.70 -4.35 2.21
N ILE A 9 9.10 -3.86 3.28
CA ILE A 9 8.55 -2.51 3.33
C ILE A 9 9.60 -1.60 3.97
N TYR A 10 9.87 -0.47 3.32
CA TYR A 10 10.81 0.53 3.77
C TYR A 10 10.11 1.84 4.10
N LEU A 11 10.58 2.51 5.14
CA LEU A 11 10.20 3.87 5.49
C LEU A 11 11.37 4.80 5.22
N GLN A 12 11.14 5.82 4.41
CA GLN A 12 12.15 6.82 4.08
C GLN A 12 12.36 7.77 5.26
N VAL A 13 13.44 7.59 6.02
CA VAL A 13 13.64 8.30 7.31
C VAL A 13 14.25 9.70 7.16
N GLU A 14 14.77 10.03 5.98
CA GLU A 14 15.41 11.31 5.66
C GLU A 14 14.51 12.23 4.82
N SER A 15 13.20 11.94 4.77
CA SER A 15 12.16 12.68 4.03
C SER A 15 10.87 12.73 4.87
N HIS A 16 9.69 12.68 4.25
CA HIS A 16 8.38 12.78 4.92
C HIS A 16 7.90 11.42 5.50
N GLY A 17 8.71 10.37 5.45
CA GLY A 17 8.35 9.06 5.97
C GLY A 17 7.59 8.18 4.96
N GLU A 18 7.79 8.46 3.68
CA GLU A 18 7.28 7.72 2.53
C GLU A 18 7.50 6.21 2.69
N ALA A 19 6.45 5.42 2.43
CA ALA A 19 6.52 3.97 2.50
C ALA A 19 6.75 3.36 1.11
N TRP A 20 7.61 2.34 1.04
CA TRP A 20 8.02 1.69 -0.19
C TRP A 20 7.99 0.18 -0.04
N TYR A 21 7.33 -0.53 -0.95
CA TYR A 21 7.40 -1.99 -1.01
C TYR A 21 8.35 -2.43 -2.11
N VAL A 22 9.29 -3.33 -1.82
CA VAL A 22 10.17 -3.92 -2.83
C VAL A 22 9.57 -5.24 -3.28
N ASN A 23 9.06 -5.30 -4.50
CA ASN A 23 8.41 -6.50 -5.01
C ASN A 23 9.42 -7.68 -5.05
N PRO A 24 9.11 -8.82 -4.40
CA PRO A 24 10.01 -9.97 -4.33
C PRO A 24 10.16 -10.71 -5.67
N VAL A 25 9.37 -10.38 -6.70
CA VAL A 25 9.43 -11.00 -8.02
C VAL A 25 10.46 -10.33 -8.92
N ASP A 26 10.43 -9.00 -9.02
CA ASP A 26 11.29 -8.23 -9.93
C ASP A 26 12.33 -7.35 -9.21
N GLY A 27 12.27 -7.29 -7.87
CA GLY A 27 13.15 -6.47 -7.05
C GLY A 27 12.92 -4.98 -7.17
N LYS A 28 11.83 -4.56 -7.82
CA LYS A 28 11.51 -3.16 -8.02
C LYS A 28 10.75 -2.60 -6.81
N ARG A 29 11.12 -1.39 -6.39
CA ARG A 29 10.41 -0.67 -5.34
C ARG A 29 9.19 0.04 -5.92
N ILE A 30 8.13 0.05 -5.13
CA ILE A 30 6.86 0.69 -5.45
C ILE A 30 6.51 1.60 -4.29
N TYR A 31 6.15 2.84 -4.62
CA TYR A 31 5.72 3.80 -3.64
C TYR A 31 4.29 3.49 -3.16
N LEU A 32 4.10 3.50 -1.84
CA LEU A 32 2.84 3.22 -1.17
C LEU A 32 2.25 4.55 -0.69
N MET A 33 1.67 5.29 -1.63
CA MET A 33 1.24 6.68 -1.48
C MET A 33 0.33 6.94 -0.28
N ASP A 34 -0.81 6.25 -0.26
CA ASP A 34 -1.81 6.30 0.80
C ASP A 34 -2.35 4.89 1.06
N GLY A 35 -3.13 4.72 2.13
CA GLY A 35 -3.65 3.40 2.50
C GLY A 35 -4.51 2.75 1.42
N ALA A 36 -5.40 3.50 0.76
CA ALA A 36 -6.33 2.96 -0.24
C ALA A 36 -5.59 2.54 -1.53
N THR A 37 -4.68 3.40 -2.01
CA THR A 37 -3.81 3.12 -3.16
C THR A 37 -2.90 1.95 -2.87
N ALA A 38 -2.26 1.93 -1.70
CA ALA A 38 -1.38 0.86 -1.31
C ALA A 38 -2.12 -0.47 -1.15
N TYR A 39 -3.34 -0.46 -0.60
CA TYR A 39 -4.19 -1.65 -0.52
C TYR A 39 -4.57 -2.18 -1.90
N SER A 40 -5.01 -1.32 -2.82
CA SER A 40 -5.37 -1.70 -4.19
C SER A 40 -4.19 -2.31 -4.92
N LEU A 41 -3.05 -1.60 -4.92
CA LEU A 41 -1.80 -2.06 -5.50
C LEU A 41 -1.34 -3.39 -4.91
N MET A 42 -1.39 -3.54 -3.58
CA MET A 42 -0.95 -4.77 -2.92
C MET A 42 -1.85 -5.96 -3.27
N ARG A 43 -3.16 -5.74 -3.44
CA ARG A 43 -4.06 -6.78 -3.95
C ARG A 43 -3.73 -7.18 -5.38
N ASP A 44 -3.40 -6.23 -6.27
CA ASP A 44 -3.02 -6.54 -7.65
C ASP A 44 -1.73 -7.38 -7.73
N LEU A 45 -0.81 -7.17 -6.80
CA LEU A 45 0.42 -7.95 -6.65
C LEU A 45 0.22 -9.26 -5.86
N GLY A 46 -0.98 -9.46 -5.30
CA GLY A 46 -1.29 -10.50 -4.36
C GLY A 46 -1.29 -11.89 -4.99
N LEU A 47 -0.57 -12.83 -4.37
CA LEU A 47 -0.59 -14.23 -4.77
C LEU A 47 -1.77 -14.94 -4.10
N GLY A 48 -2.64 -15.58 -4.87
CA GLY A 48 -3.71 -16.42 -4.31
C GLY A 48 -3.17 -17.56 -3.43
N ILE A 49 -3.79 -17.76 -2.27
CA ILE A 49 -3.48 -18.85 -1.33
C ILE A 49 -4.77 -19.46 -0.77
N THR A 50 -4.76 -20.78 -0.57
CA THR A 50 -5.86 -21.52 0.07
C THR A 50 -5.84 -21.31 1.59
N ASP A 51 -6.97 -21.53 2.24
CA ASP A 51 -7.08 -21.44 3.70
C ASP A 51 -6.17 -22.46 4.38
N ASP A 52 -6.10 -23.68 3.83
CA ASP A 52 -5.25 -24.76 4.30
C ASP A 52 -3.76 -24.39 4.34
N ASP A 53 -3.27 -23.71 3.30
CA ASP A 53 -1.87 -23.29 3.25
C ASP A 53 -1.62 -22.02 4.04
N LEU A 54 -2.57 -21.08 4.02
CA LEU A 54 -2.51 -19.87 4.82
C LEU A 54 -2.41 -20.22 6.31
N ASN A 55 -3.25 -21.13 6.81
CA ASN A 55 -3.28 -21.60 8.21
C ASN A 55 -2.00 -22.26 8.70
N LYS A 56 -1.09 -22.64 7.79
CA LYS A 56 0.24 -23.15 8.15
C LYS A 56 1.27 -22.03 8.36
N ILE A 57 0.90 -20.76 8.17
CA ILE A 57 1.77 -19.60 8.35
C ILE A 57 1.34 -18.90 9.65
N PRO A 58 2.24 -18.66 10.61
CA PRO A 58 1.86 -18.10 11.92
C PRO A 58 1.33 -16.67 11.77
N ILE A 59 0.34 -16.30 12.59
CA ILE A 59 -0.28 -14.96 12.55
C ILE A 59 0.56 -13.96 13.35
N GLY A 60 0.70 -12.75 12.78
CA GLY A 60 1.32 -11.58 13.39
C GLY A 60 0.32 -10.71 14.13
N LEU A 61 0.42 -10.74 15.47
CA LEU A 61 -0.16 -9.83 16.45
C LEU A 61 0.45 -8.43 16.40
N GLU A 62 -0.30 -7.36 16.18
CA GLU A 62 0.24 -6.00 16.39
C GLU A 62 -0.72 -5.13 17.22
N ASP A 63 -0.45 -5.08 18.52
CA ASP A 63 -1.28 -4.41 19.55
C ASP A 63 -1.46 -2.89 19.32
N ARG A 64 -0.73 -2.31 18.35
CA ARG A 64 -0.80 -0.89 17.98
C ARG A 64 -1.93 -0.61 16.99
N PHE A 65 -2.49 -1.63 16.34
CA PHE A 65 -3.66 -1.49 15.48
C PHE A 65 -4.91 -1.38 16.34
N VAL A 66 -5.67 -0.30 16.16
CA VAL A 66 -6.95 -0.11 16.85
C VAL A 66 -8.05 -0.37 15.83
N GLU A 67 -8.60 -1.57 15.89
CA GLU A 67 -9.80 -1.97 15.17
C GLU A 67 -10.91 -2.33 16.18
N LEU A 68 -12.14 -2.48 15.71
CA LEU A 68 -13.25 -2.93 16.54
C LEU A 68 -12.98 -4.37 17.02
N ASP A 69 -13.16 -4.59 18.32
CA ASP A 69 -13.06 -5.87 19.03
C ASP A 69 -14.33 -5.96 19.90
N SER A 70 -15.34 -6.65 19.38
CA SER A 70 -16.72 -6.61 19.87
C SER A 70 -16.91 -7.43 21.15
N ASP A 71 -16.12 -8.47 21.37
CA ASP A 71 -16.17 -9.31 22.57
C ASP A 71 -14.97 -9.11 23.52
N SER A 72 -14.02 -8.25 23.15
CA SER A 72 -12.88 -7.82 23.95
C SER A 72 -11.90 -8.93 24.31
N ASP A 73 -11.71 -9.89 23.41
CA ASP A 73 -10.82 -11.04 23.60
C ASP A 73 -9.36 -10.78 23.15
N GLY A 74 -9.14 -9.68 22.42
CA GLY A 74 -7.85 -9.26 21.89
C GLY A 74 -7.64 -9.51 20.39
N LEU A 75 -8.63 -9.98 19.65
CA LEU A 75 -8.68 -9.97 18.18
C LEU A 75 -9.63 -8.90 17.68
N SER A 76 -9.38 -8.37 16.48
CA SER A 76 -10.36 -7.49 15.85
C SER A 76 -11.43 -8.32 15.14
N ASP A 77 -12.67 -7.83 15.09
CA ASP A 77 -13.80 -8.49 14.43
C ASP A 77 -13.44 -8.92 13.00
N ARG A 78 -12.70 -8.07 12.29
CA ARG A 78 -12.30 -8.35 10.91
C ARG A 78 -11.24 -9.43 10.81
N LEU A 79 -10.32 -9.51 11.78
CA LEU A 79 -9.34 -10.58 11.83
C LEU A 79 -10.04 -11.90 12.16
N GLU A 80 -10.96 -11.89 13.11
CA GLU A 80 -11.77 -13.05 13.46
C GLU A 80 -12.60 -13.57 12.28
N GLU A 81 -13.27 -12.70 11.53
CA GLU A 81 -13.93 -13.07 10.29
C GLU A 81 -12.98 -13.79 9.31
N ALA A 82 -11.75 -13.31 9.17
CA ALA A 82 -10.73 -13.88 8.29
C ALA A 82 -10.20 -15.23 8.79
N LEU A 83 -10.19 -15.43 10.12
CA LEU A 83 -9.84 -16.69 10.78
C LEU A 83 -11.03 -17.65 10.91
N LYS A 84 -12.25 -17.17 10.64
CA LYS A 84 -13.54 -17.85 10.80
C LYS A 84 -13.94 -18.09 12.27
N SER A 85 -13.38 -17.35 13.23
CA SER A 85 -13.92 -17.25 14.60
C SER A 85 -15.13 -16.32 14.65
N ASP A 86 -15.88 -16.32 15.75
CA ASP A 86 -17.08 -15.50 15.92
C ASP A 86 -16.75 -14.18 16.66
N PRO A 87 -16.84 -13.02 15.98
CA PRO A 87 -16.52 -11.72 16.57
C PRO A 87 -17.32 -11.31 17.82
N ASN A 88 -18.36 -12.05 18.17
CA ASN A 88 -19.23 -11.76 19.31
C ASN A 88 -19.11 -12.83 20.40
N ASN A 89 -18.13 -13.73 20.29
CA ASN A 89 -17.94 -14.81 21.23
C ASN A 89 -16.44 -15.07 21.47
N ALA A 90 -15.97 -14.54 22.60
CA ALA A 90 -14.55 -14.53 22.97
C ALA A 90 -13.88 -15.91 23.12
N ASP A 91 -14.64 -17.01 23.04
CA ASP A 91 -14.19 -18.40 23.09
C ASP A 91 -15.05 -19.18 22.07
N THR A 92 -14.64 -19.17 20.80
CA THR A 92 -15.46 -19.68 19.69
C THR A 92 -15.69 -21.18 19.77
N ASP A 93 -14.67 -21.95 20.17
CA ASP A 93 -14.78 -23.41 20.23
C ASP A 93 -15.30 -23.95 21.59
N GLY A 94 -15.41 -23.07 22.58
CA GLY A 94 -16.00 -23.34 23.88
C GLY A 94 -15.13 -24.21 24.79
N ASP A 95 -13.81 -24.22 24.58
CA ASP A 95 -12.87 -25.03 25.33
C ASP A 95 -12.35 -24.36 26.62
N GLY A 96 -12.70 -23.09 26.82
CA GLY A 96 -12.36 -22.29 28.00
C GLY A 96 -11.14 -21.39 27.83
N PHE A 97 -10.54 -21.33 26.64
CA PHE A 97 -9.50 -20.37 26.28
C PHE A 97 -10.06 -19.32 25.31
N LEU A 98 -9.60 -18.06 25.44
CA LEU A 98 -10.08 -17.00 24.55
C LEU A 98 -9.39 -17.07 23.18
N ASP A 99 -10.10 -16.78 22.09
CA ASP A 99 -9.58 -16.93 20.72
C ASP A 99 -8.31 -16.08 20.52
N GLY A 100 -8.30 -14.84 21.02
CA GLY A 100 -7.14 -13.97 20.99
C GLY A 100 -5.93 -14.49 21.77
N ILE A 101 -6.17 -15.15 22.91
CA ILE A 101 -5.11 -15.80 23.67
C ILE A 101 -4.58 -17.01 22.92
N GLU A 102 -5.46 -17.78 22.29
CA GLU A 102 -5.08 -18.94 21.49
C GLU A 102 -4.22 -18.54 20.30
N VAL A 103 -4.70 -17.60 19.47
CA VAL A 103 -3.99 -17.10 18.29
C VAL A 103 -2.63 -16.53 18.67
N LYS A 104 -2.56 -15.71 19.73
CA LYS A 104 -1.29 -15.14 20.23
C LYS A 104 -0.28 -16.22 20.65
N ASN A 105 -0.74 -17.36 21.14
CA ASN A 105 0.09 -18.48 21.57
C ASN A 105 0.26 -19.59 20.52
N GLY A 106 -0.32 -19.42 19.32
CA GLY A 106 -0.25 -20.37 18.20
C GLY A 106 -1.17 -21.59 18.35
N TYR A 107 -2.30 -21.42 19.03
CA TYR A 107 -3.41 -22.37 19.10
C TYR A 107 -4.51 -22.02 18.08
N ASN A 108 -5.45 -22.93 17.90
CA ASN A 108 -6.49 -22.82 16.89
C ASN A 108 -7.83 -22.42 17.54
N PRO A 109 -8.37 -21.22 17.25
CA PRO A 109 -9.61 -20.72 17.87
C PRO A 109 -10.88 -21.49 17.49
N LEU A 110 -10.78 -22.45 16.56
CA LEU A 110 -11.92 -23.23 16.06
C LEU A 110 -11.90 -24.69 16.48
N GLY A 111 -11.00 -25.06 17.38
CA GLY A 111 -10.87 -26.44 17.83
C GLY A 111 -9.53 -26.75 18.43
N SER A 112 -9.48 -27.88 19.10
CA SER A 112 -8.38 -28.24 19.98
C SER A 112 -6.98 -28.28 19.35
N GLY A 113 -6.02 -27.60 19.98
CA GLY A 113 -4.59 -27.83 19.80
C GLY A 113 -3.83 -26.72 19.07
N ARG A 114 -2.53 -26.95 18.87
CA ARG A 114 -1.65 -25.97 18.22
C ARG A 114 -1.84 -25.94 16.72
N GLN A 115 -1.76 -24.76 16.11
CA GLN A 115 -1.69 -24.62 14.67
C GLN A 115 -0.45 -25.34 14.12
N LEU A 116 -0.64 -26.12 13.06
CA LEU A 116 0.43 -26.85 12.39
C LEU A 116 1.22 -25.91 11.47
N ILE A 117 2.30 -25.34 11.99
CA ILE A 117 3.11 -24.37 11.26
C ILE A 117 4.09 -25.02 10.28
N ASN A 118 4.16 -24.48 9.06
CA ASN A 118 5.12 -24.83 8.02
C ASN A 118 6.10 -23.67 7.76
N ASN A 119 7.22 -23.65 8.48
CA ASN A 119 8.26 -22.63 8.31
C ASN A 119 8.86 -22.58 6.90
N SER A 120 8.87 -23.71 6.16
CA SER A 120 9.37 -23.72 4.78
C SER A 120 8.43 -22.96 3.84
N LEU A 121 7.12 -23.06 4.08
CA LEU A 121 6.12 -22.28 3.35
C LEU A 121 6.23 -20.80 3.71
N SER A 122 6.30 -20.45 5.00
CA SER A 122 6.53 -19.08 5.46
C SER A 122 7.75 -18.45 4.80
N ASN A 123 8.88 -19.16 4.79
CA ASN A 123 10.12 -18.67 4.16
C ASN A 123 9.99 -18.51 2.64
N LYS A 124 9.29 -19.43 1.96
CA LYS A 124 9.04 -19.35 0.51
C LYS A 124 8.16 -18.16 0.14
N LEU A 125 7.21 -17.82 1.02
CA LEU A 125 6.27 -16.71 0.83
C LEU A 125 6.70 -15.41 1.51
N SER A 126 7.87 -15.41 2.15
CA SER A 126 8.44 -14.26 2.84
C SER A 126 8.43 -13.02 1.96
N GLY A 127 7.84 -11.94 2.48
CA GLY A 127 7.73 -10.65 1.83
C GLY A 127 6.71 -10.58 0.70
N LYS A 128 5.89 -11.61 0.51
CA LYS A 128 4.79 -11.59 -0.46
C LYS A 128 3.52 -11.08 0.19
N ILE A 129 2.68 -10.47 -0.64
CA ILE A 129 1.28 -10.26 -0.34
C ILE A 129 0.52 -11.50 -0.83
N LEU A 130 -0.37 -12.01 0.00
CA LEU A 130 -1.21 -13.16 -0.26
C LEU A 130 -2.67 -12.75 -0.24
N LEU A 131 -3.47 -13.36 -1.12
CA LEU A 131 -4.92 -13.19 -1.14
C LEU A 131 -5.58 -14.52 -0.79
N GLN A 132 -6.41 -14.51 0.24
CA GLN A 132 -7.20 -15.67 0.62
C GLN A 132 -8.31 -15.90 -0.41
N VAL A 133 -8.16 -16.92 -1.25
CA VAL A 133 -9.05 -17.11 -2.43
C VAL A 133 -10.31 -17.93 -2.13
N GLU A 134 -10.40 -18.53 -0.95
CA GLU A 134 -11.51 -19.39 -0.53
C GLU A 134 -12.50 -18.67 0.42
N SER A 135 -12.30 -17.36 0.64
CA SER A 135 -13.13 -16.50 1.48
C SER A 135 -13.46 -15.18 0.75
N LYS A 136 -13.39 -14.02 1.42
CA LYS A 136 -13.76 -12.69 0.89
C LYS A 136 -12.61 -12.00 0.15
N GLY A 137 -11.47 -12.68 -0.06
CA GLY A 137 -10.31 -12.10 -0.71
C GLY A 137 -9.43 -11.28 0.25
N GLU A 138 -9.42 -11.66 1.52
CA GLU A 138 -8.63 -11.09 2.59
C GLU A 138 -7.15 -11.02 2.19
N ALA A 139 -6.52 -9.88 2.42
CA ALA A 139 -5.13 -9.65 2.04
C ALA A 139 -4.20 -9.82 3.24
N TRP A 140 -3.06 -10.46 3.02
CA TRP A 140 -2.09 -10.79 4.06
C TRP A 140 -0.69 -10.47 3.60
N TYR A 141 0.12 -9.84 4.45
CA TYR A 141 1.54 -9.61 4.19
C TYR A 141 2.40 -10.57 5.03
N ILE A 142 3.31 -11.30 4.39
CA ILE A 142 4.25 -12.16 5.12
C ILE A 142 5.49 -11.33 5.46
N ASN A 143 5.67 -10.96 6.73
CA ASN A 143 6.78 -10.13 7.13
C ASN A 143 8.11 -10.90 7.05
N PRO A 144 9.10 -10.44 6.26
CA PRO A 144 10.41 -11.10 6.17
C PRO A 144 11.19 -11.15 7.48
N ALA A 145 10.88 -10.28 8.45
CA ALA A 145 11.61 -10.21 9.71
C ALA A 145 11.29 -11.37 10.67
N ASP A 146 10.06 -11.90 10.63
CA ASP A 146 9.58 -12.93 11.56
C ASP A 146 8.87 -14.12 10.88
N GLY A 147 8.59 -14.05 9.58
CA GLY A 147 7.91 -15.09 8.82
C GLY A 147 6.42 -15.23 9.14
N LYS A 148 5.82 -14.26 9.84
CA LYS A 148 4.41 -14.24 10.20
C LYS A 148 3.57 -13.52 9.15
N ARG A 149 2.29 -13.90 9.06
CA ARG A 149 1.28 -13.24 8.23
C ARG A 149 0.56 -12.15 9.02
N TYR A 150 0.52 -10.95 8.47
CA TYR A 150 -0.18 -9.81 9.03
C TYR A 150 -1.38 -9.47 8.17
N TYR A 151 -2.54 -9.34 8.81
CA TYR A 151 -3.80 -9.14 8.13
C TYR A 151 -3.99 -7.68 7.71
N MET A 152 -4.27 -7.45 6.43
CA MET A 152 -4.59 -6.13 5.87
C MET A 152 -6.09 -6.10 5.60
N SER A 153 -6.87 -5.68 6.60
CA SER A 153 -8.33 -5.59 6.57
C SER A 153 -8.88 -4.50 5.62
N GLY A 154 -8.03 -3.58 5.16
CA GLY A 154 -8.37 -2.45 4.30
C GLY A 154 -7.26 -1.41 4.21
N GLY A 155 -7.53 -0.25 3.60
CA GLY A 155 -6.53 0.79 3.34
C GLY A 155 -5.78 1.29 4.58
N ASP A 156 -6.51 1.64 5.63
CA ASP A 156 -5.90 2.15 6.87
C ASP A 156 -5.03 1.08 7.55
N SER A 157 -5.53 -0.16 7.64
CA SER A 157 -4.76 -1.28 8.21
C SER A 157 -3.50 -1.59 7.40
N ALA A 158 -3.58 -1.52 6.06
CA ALA A 158 -2.45 -1.74 5.17
C ALA A 158 -1.39 -0.65 5.39
N TYR A 159 -1.81 0.61 5.46
CA TYR A 159 -0.93 1.73 5.78
C TYR A 159 -0.25 1.57 7.15
N GLN A 160 -1.00 1.18 8.18
CA GLN A 160 -0.43 0.98 9.51
C GLN A 160 0.55 -0.20 9.53
N ILE A 161 0.24 -1.31 8.86
CA ILE A 161 1.19 -2.43 8.65
C ILE A 161 2.48 -1.96 8.02
N MET A 162 2.39 -1.13 6.98
CA MET A 162 3.57 -0.59 6.31
C MET A 162 4.42 0.26 7.25
N ARG A 163 3.78 1.04 8.14
CA ARG A 163 4.47 1.92 9.10
C ARG A 163 5.06 1.16 10.28
N TYR A 164 4.42 0.09 10.73
CA TYR A 164 4.85 -0.64 11.93
C TYR A 164 5.83 -1.77 11.64
N LEU A 165 5.73 -2.40 10.47
CA LEU A 165 6.65 -3.44 10.02
C LEU A 165 7.72 -2.92 9.06
N GLY A 166 7.56 -1.68 8.59
CA GLY A 166 8.53 -1.02 7.72
C GLY A 166 9.86 -0.79 8.41
N VAL A 167 10.95 -1.03 7.68
CA VAL A 167 12.31 -0.78 8.15
C VAL A 167 12.78 0.57 7.64
N GLY A 168 13.48 1.35 8.46
CA GLY A 168 14.05 2.62 8.02
C GLY A 168 15.07 2.43 6.88
N ILE A 169 15.02 3.31 5.87
CA ILE A 169 16.01 3.37 4.79
C ILE A 169 16.43 4.82 4.53
N THR A 170 17.71 5.02 4.22
CA THR A 170 18.25 6.32 3.78
C THR A 170 17.88 6.59 2.32
N ASN A 171 17.88 7.86 1.92
CA ASN A 171 17.61 8.24 0.53
C ASN A 171 18.64 7.62 -0.43
N ASN A 172 19.91 7.58 -0.01
CA ASN A 172 21.00 7.02 -0.80
C ASN A 172 20.88 5.49 -0.97
N ASP A 173 20.44 4.76 0.05
CA ASP A 173 20.25 3.31 -0.07
C ASP A 173 18.99 2.97 -0.84
N LEU A 174 17.91 3.74 -0.64
CA LEU A 174 16.68 3.59 -1.40
C LEU A 174 16.96 3.77 -2.89
N ALA A 175 17.72 4.81 -3.28
CA ALA A 175 18.10 5.10 -4.67
C ALA A 175 18.83 3.96 -5.40
N LYS A 176 19.42 3.00 -4.68
CA LYS A 176 20.09 1.83 -5.26
C LYS A 176 19.11 0.72 -5.67
N ILE A 177 17.85 0.81 -5.22
CA ILE A 177 16.78 -0.13 -5.54
C ILE A 177 16.03 0.40 -6.77
N GLN A 178 15.97 -0.41 -7.83
CA GLN A 178 15.29 -0.04 -9.07
C GLN A 178 13.80 0.19 -8.81
N ILE A 179 13.19 1.11 -9.57
CA ILE A 179 11.77 1.46 -9.51
C ILE A 179 10.96 0.71 -10.57
N VAL A 180 9.64 0.64 -10.39
CA VAL A 180 8.73 0.18 -11.47
C VAL A 180 8.66 1.22 -12.57
N GLU A 181 9.35 0.91 -13.68
CA GLU A 181 9.15 1.54 -14.99
C GLU A 181 7.82 1.08 -15.59
N VAL A 182 6.97 2.03 -16.02
CA VAL A 182 5.79 1.75 -16.84
C VAL A 182 6.29 1.41 -18.24
N ILE A 183 6.01 0.19 -18.69
CA ILE A 183 6.39 -0.31 -20.02
C ILE A 183 5.17 -0.18 -20.92
N GLY A 184 5.27 0.61 -21.99
CA GLY A 184 4.21 0.79 -22.97
C GLY A 184 4.09 -0.41 -23.90
N GLU A 185 3.03 -0.45 -24.71
CA GLU A 185 2.69 -1.59 -25.59
C GLU A 185 3.82 -2.04 -26.54
N ASN A 186 4.81 -1.19 -26.80
CA ASN A 186 5.97 -1.47 -27.65
C ASN A 186 7.27 -1.80 -26.89
N ASN A 187 7.17 -2.18 -25.62
CA ASN A 187 8.32 -2.48 -24.77
C ASN A 187 9.29 -1.29 -24.61
N GLN A 188 8.76 -0.07 -24.74
CA GLN A 188 9.45 1.18 -24.44
C GLN A 188 9.10 1.60 -23.02
N ILE A 189 10.07 2.19 -22.32
CA ILE A 189 9.83 2.85 -21.03
C ILE A 189 8.98 4.09 -21.34
N VAL A 190 7.71 4.08 -20.94
CA VAL A 190 6.75 5.18 -21.16
C VAL A 190 6.48 6.01 -19.91
N GLY A 191 7.04 5.62 -18.77
CA GLY A 191 6.95 6.41 -17.54
C GLY A 191 7.73 5.78 -16.40
N VAL A 192 8.02 6.59 -15.39
CA VAL A 192 8.53 6.16 -14.10
C VAL A 192 7.43 6.50 -13.10
N ILE A 193 7.02 5.55 -12.25
CA ILE A 193 6.17 5.90 -11.10
C ILE A 193 7.07 6.57 -10.05
N GLU A 194 7.36 7.86 -10.24
CA GLU A 194 7.76 8.76 -9.17
C GLU A 194 6.46 9.34 -8.58
N ASN A 195 5.91 8.80 -7.49
CA ASN A 195 5.00 9.62 -6.67
C ASN A 195 5.72 10.15 -5.42
N VAL A 196 7.01 10.46 -5.54
CA VAL A 196 7.59 11.54 -4.74
C VAL A 196 7.48 12.75 -5.63
N LEU A 197 6.51 13.62 -5.36
CA LEU A 197 6.44 14.91 -6.05
C LEU A 197 7.81 15.58 -5.89
N THR A 198 8.50 15.81 -7.00
CA THR A 198 9.65 16.71 -7.06
C THR A 198 9.24 18.08 -6.48
N GLN A 199 10.21 18.91 -6.07
CA GLN A 199 9.89 20.25 -5.57
C GLN A 199 9.06 21.07 -6.57
N ASP A 200 9.24 20.80 -7.86
CA ASP A 200 8.51 21.43 -8.96
C ASP A 200 7.07 20.91 -9.05
N GLU A 201 6.84 19.62 -8.86
CA GLU A 201 5.49 19.04 -8.81
C GLU A 201 4.74 19.47 -7.54
N LEU A 202 5.43 19.62 -6.40
CA LEU A 202 4.86 20.22 -5.19
C LEU A 202 4.53 21.70 -5.39
N ALA A 203 5.32 22.43 -6.18
CA ALA A 203 5.01 23.82 -6.54
C ALA A 203 3.74 23.91 -7.41
N ILE A 204 3.51 22.95 -8.31
CA ILE A 204 2.27 22.85 -9.12
C ILE A 204 1.05 22.61 -8.22
N VAL A 205 1.15 21.67 -7.26
CA VAL A 205 0.08 21.40 -6.29
C VAL A 205 -0.23 22.64 -5.44
N ASN A 206 0.80 23.33 -4.91
CA ASN A 206 0.60 24.54 -4.10
C ASN A 206 0.02 25.72 -4.91
N LEU A 207 0.38 25.84 -6.19
CA LEU A 207 -0.18 26.86 -7.08
C LEU A 207 -1.67 26.59 -7.32
N PHE A 208 -2.04 25.32 -7.42
CA PHE A 208 -3.43 24.88 -7.58
C PHE A 208 -4.26 25.08 -6.30
N ASP A 209 -3.73 24.72 -5.13
CA ASP A 209 -4.35 25.01 -3.82
C ASP A 209 -4.64 26.51 -3.67
N SER A 210 -3.69 27.35 -4.13
CA SER A 210 -3.83 28.81 -4.13
C SER A 210 -4.93 29.30 -5.10
N TYR A 211 -5.11 28.64 -6.25
CA TYR A 211 -6.16 28.96 -7.22
C TYR A 211 -7.56 28.57 -6.69
N MET A 212 -7.72 27.37 -6.13
CA MET A 212 -8.98 26.91 -5.55
C MET A 212 -9.41 27.75 -4.35
N ALA A 213 -8.47 28.08 -3.46
CA ALA A 213 -8.70 28.97 -2.33
C ALA A 213 -9.11 30.40 -2.77
N ALA A 214 -8.57 30.89 -3.89
CA ALA A 214 -8.91 32.19 -4.44
C ALA A 214 -10.32 32.23 -5.08
N ASN A 215 -10.81 31.09 -5.59
CA ASN A 215 -12.08 31.00 -6.32
C ASN A 215 -13.27 30.48 -5.49
N LYS A 216 -13.07 30.13 -4.21
CA LYS A 216 -14.14 29.69 -3.27
C LYS A 216 -14.95 28.48 -3.74
N GLU A 217 -14.34 27.57 -4.48
CA GLU A 217 -14.96 26.31 -4.86
C GLU A 217 -14.45 25.18 -3.95
N GLY A 218 -15.32 24.68 -3.07
CA GLY A 218 -15.26 23.32 -2.51
C GLY A 218 -14.27 23.05 -1.37
N ASP A 219 -14.75 22.34 -0.35
CA ASP A 219 -13.98 21.76 0.76
C ASP A 219 -13.23 20.50 0.26
N LEU A 220 -11.91 20.42 0.48
CA LEU A 220 -10.98 19.50 -0.22
C LEU A 220 -10.99 18.05 0.30
N ASP A 221 -11.86 17.70 1.25
CA ASP A 221 -11.89 16.36 1.86
C ASP A 221 -12.41 15.25 0.90
N ALA A 222 -12.75 15.59 -0.35
CA ALA A 222 -13.28 14.68 -1.37
C ALA A 222 -12.35 14.43 -2.58
N MET A 223 -11.02 14.54 -2.43
CA MET A 223 -10.09 14.16 -3.50
C MET A 223 -9.91 12.64 -3.60
N LEU A 224 -10.69 12.01 -4.48
CA LEU A 224 -10.49 10.64 -4.94
C LEU A 224 -9.52 10.60 -6.12
N GLY A 225 -8.31 10.06 -5.89
CA GLY A 225 -7.46 9.45 -6.92
C GLY A 225 -6.77 10.39 -7.90
N LEU A 226 -5.49 10.70 -7.65
CA LEU A 226 -4.58 11.20 -8.68
C LEU A 226 -4.21 10.05 -9.62
N THR A 227 -4.55 10.16 -10.91
CA THR A 227 -4.11 9.19 -11.92
C THR A 227 -3.34 9.88 -13.04
N TYR A 228 -2.05 9.55 -13.17
CA TYR A 228 -1.13 10.11 -14.16
C TYR A 228 -1.19 9.35 -15.49
N TYR A 229 -1.35 10.07 -16.60
CA TYR A 229 -1.16 9.51 -17.94
C TYR A 229 -0.53 10.57 -18.87
N GLY A 230 0.53 10.23 -19.62
CA GLY A 230 1.13 11.15 -20.61
C GLY A 230 2.45 10.65 -21.21
N GLN A 231 2.78 11.09 -22.43
CA GLN A 231 4.11 10.93 -23.03
C GLN A 231 5.03 12.07 -22.57
N VAL A 232 6.35 11.83 -22.59
CA VAL A 232 7.41 12.82 -22.30
C VAL A 232 7.12 14.15 -23.02
N GLY A 233 6.68 15.17 -22.26
CA GLY A 233 6.39 16.52 -22.77
C GLY A 233 5.02 17.09 -22.42
N ASP A 234 4.05 16.27 -21.97
CA ASP A 234 2.73 16.75 -21.54
C ASP A 234 2.30 16.00 -20.26
N LEU A 235 1.90 16.73 -19.20
CA LEU A 235 1.39 16.15 -17.95
C LEU A 235 -0.14 16.36 -17.88
N TYR A 236 -0.91 15.29 -17.97
CA TYR A 236 -2.37 15.38 -17.85
C TYR A 236 -2.79 14.99 -16.43
N LEU A 237 -3.54 15.87 -15.77
CA LEU A 237 -4.06 15.66 -14.42
C LEU A 237 -5.59 15.60 -14.48
N ASN A 238 -6.15 14.40 -14.36
CA ASN A 238 -7.59 14.22 -14.27
C ASN A 238 -8.04 14.26 -12.81
N MET A 239 -8.99 15.12 -12.49
CA MET A 239 -9.65 15.14 -11.19
C MET A 239 -11.16 15.04 -11.36
N ILE A 240 -11.77 14.09 -10.67
CA ILE A 240 -13.22 13.92 -10.64
C ILE A 240 -13.72 14.61 -9.38
N TYR A 241 -14.55 15.64 -9.52
CA TYR A 241 -15.24 16.27 -8.40
C TYR A 241 -16.63 15.64 -8.27
N ASP A 242 -16.92 14.99 -7.15
CA ASP A 242 -18.29 14.57 -6.82
C ASP A 242 -18.76 15.30 -5.56
N ASN A 243 -19.72 16.19 -5.77
CA ASN A 243 -20.85 16.36 -4.86
C ASN A 243 -22.06 16.78 -5.72
N ASP A 244 -22.87 15.79 -6.09
CA ASP A 244 -24.24 15.86 -6.61
C ASP A 244 -24.47 16.41 -8.04
N GLN A 245 -23.43 16.77 -8.80
CA GLN A 245 -23.51 17.03 -10.25
C GLN A 245 -22.23 16.51 -10.91
N GLU A 246 -22.30 15.48 -11.76
CA GLU A 246 -21.17 14.92 -12.53
C GLU A 246 -20.50 16.01 -13.40
N LYS A 247 -19.57 16.77 -12.84
CA LYS A 247 -18.73 17.72 -13.56
C LYS A 247 -17.29 17.22 -13.49
N VAL A 248 -16.72 16.93 -14.65
CA VAL A 248 -15.33 16.49 -14.77
C VAL A 248 -14.50 17.70 -15.17
N LEU A 249 -13.66 18.19 -14.27
CA LEU A 249 -12.67 19.20 -14.58
C LEU A 249 -11.40 18.49 -15.07
N GLU A 250 -11.03 18.71 -16.32
CA GLU A 250 -9.81 18.15 -16.91
C GLU A 250 -8.72 19.21 -16.86
N LEU A 251 -7.70 18.98 -16.02
CA LEU A 251 -6.55 19.88 -15.92
C LEU A 251 -5.46 19.41 -16.87
N LYS A 252 -5.11 20.24 -17.86
CA LYS A 252 -4.06 19.94 -18.81
C LYS A 252 -2.83 20.81 -18.53
N VAL A 253 -1.78 20.19 -18.01
CA VAL A 253 -0.52 20.89 -17.71
C VAL A 253 0.51 20.55 -18.78
N THR A 254 0.90 21.53 -19.60
CA THR A 254 1.90 21.30 -20.66
C THR A 254 3.28 21.73 -20.16
N LEU A 255 4.23 20.80 -20.05
CA LEU A 255 5.60 21.06 -19.57
C LEU A 255 6.59 21.01 -20.73
N ARG A 256 7.34 22.09 -21.01
CA ARG A 256 8.35 22.11 -22.09
C ARG A 256 9.73 22.53 -21.59
N ASN A 257 10.76 22.13 -22.34
CA ASN A 257 12.20 22.32 -22.09
C ASN A 257 12.84 21.40 -21.05
N MET A 258 13.19 20.18 -21.48
CA MET A 258 14.01 19.26 -20.70
C MET A 258 15.48 19.70 -20.69
N LYS A 259 16.05 20.01 -19.52
CA LYS A 259 17.50 19.97 -19.32
C LYS A 259 17.86 18.82 -18.39
N LYS A 260 18.61 17.88 -18.94
CA LYS A 260 19.14 16.74 -18.18
C LYS A 260 20.38 17.19 -17.41
N ASP A 261 20.25 17.40 -16.11
CA ASP A 261 21.41 17.44 -15.22
C ASP A 261 21.66 16.03 -14.65
N ILE A 262 22.93 15.62 -14.63
CA ILE A 262 23.37 14.26 -14.29
C ILE A 262 23.46 14.06 -12.76
N VAL A 263 23.27 15.14 -11.98
CA VAL A 263 23.50 15.12 -10.53
C VAL A 263 22.24 15.35 -9.68
N SER A 264 21.17 15.96 -10.21
CA SER A 264 20.01 16.40 -9.40
C SER A 264 18.62 15.95 -9.87
N GLY A 265 18.50 15.18 -10.94
CA GLY A 265 17.19 14.91 -11.55
C GLY A 265 16.84 15.98 -12.59
N ILE A 266 15.85 15.67 -13.42
CA ILE A 266 15.43 16.50 -14.56
C ILE A 266 14.87 17.82 -14.02
N GLU A 267 15.41 18.96 -14.46
CA GLU A 267 14.75 20.26 -14.22
C GLU A 267 13.66 20.47 -15.27
N TYR A 268 12.45 20.79 -14.82
CA TYR A 268 11.32 21.16 -15.68
C TYR A 268 11.08 22.67 -15.61
N GLU A 269 10.74 23.30 -16.73
CA GLU A 269 10.22 24.66 -16.75
C GLU A 269 8.73 24.59 -17.12
N ILE A 270 7.86 25.14 -16.27
CA ILE A 270 6.42 25.20 -16.55
C ILE A 270 6.21 26.31 -17.58
N ASP A 271 5.83 25.92 -18.79
CA ASP A 271 5.64 26.87 -19.91
C ASP A 271 4.20 27.41 -19.92
N GLU A 272 3.19 26.53 -19.75
CA GLU A 272 1.78 26.91 -19.81
C GLU A 272 0.87 25.94 -19.00
N ILE A 273 -0.11 26.50 -18.29
CA ILE A 273 -1.16 25.76 -17.57
C ILE A 273 -2.50 26.11 -18.23
N GLU A 274 -3.21 25.10 -18.75
CA GLU A 274 -4.52 25.27 -19.37
C GLU A 274 -5.55 24.43 -18.61
N ILE A 275 -6.66 25.06 -18.22
CA ILE A 275 -7.75 24.40 -17.48
C ILE A 275 -8.95 24.34 -18.42
N GLU A 276 -9.38 23.14 -18.78
CA GLU A 276 -10.57 22.92 -19.61
C GLU A 276 -11.72 22.38 -18.74
N ASP A 277 -12.87 23.04 -18.83
CA ASP A 277 -14.13 22.61 -18.20
C ASP A 277 -14.90 21.82 -19.26
N ASN A 278 -15.08 20.51 -19.05
CA ASN A 278 -15.85 19.64 -19.95
C ASN A 278 -17.36 19.70 -19.63
#